data_AF-A0A1Z5JZY3-F1
#
_entry.id   AF-A0A1Z5JZY3-F1
#
_cell.length_a   1.000
_cell.length_b   1.000
_cell.length_c   1.000
_cell.angle_alpha   90.00
_cell.angle_beta   90.00
_cell.angle_gamma   90.00
#
_symmetry.space_group_name_H-M   'P 1'
#
loop_
_entity.id
_entity.type
_entity.pdbx_description
1 polymer ?
#
loop_
_entity_poly.entity_id
_entity_poly.type
_entity_poly.pdbx_seq_one_letter_code
_entity_poly.pdbx_strand_id
1 'polypeptide(L)'
;MAFVAQAEDWVHEPCVDWETTAVAYDEAYAQWSPPPCYTFSFTFVGLVMEPPNNRTVLFGQPYSYDDGRYGDLQTLDDFWNLYKEKCIQGCPTEGANSCSMEVNDDGFFHPTYLSMDLDSRYIHDAYNYRIEHVREVDCLVTEGPLLIEDAQEKKKDKQKTKKDKKKSKKGKKNKKTNKGKLLRKRGD
;
A
#
# COMPACT_ATOMS: atom_id res chain seq x y z
N MET A 1 -31.52 35.95 24.99
CA MET A 1 -30.42 35.04 25.36
C MET A 1 -30.06 34.26 24.11
N ALA A 2 -28.87 34.48 23.55
CA ALA A 2 -28.42 33.79 22.36
C ALA A 2 -27.71 32.49 22.77
N PHE A 3 -28.23 31.34 22.32
CA PHE A 3 -27.52 30.07 22.41
C PHE A 3 -26.41 30.07 21.37
N VAL A 4 -25.17 30.21 21.82
CA VAL A 4 -24.00 29.92 21.00
C VAL A 4 -23.86 28.41 20.99
N ALA A 5 -24.31 27.77 19.91
CA ALA A 5 -23.98 26.39 19.64
C ALA A 5 -22.45 26.34 19.42
N GLN A 6 -21.72 25.86 20.42
CA GLN A 6 -20.33 25.49 20.23
C GLN A 6 -20.36 24.25 19.33
N ALA A 7 -20.06 24.44 18.04
CA ALA A 7 -19.62 23.34 17.22
C ALA A 7 -18.30 22.89 17.85
N GLU A 8 -18.35 21.83 18.64
CA GLU A 8 -17.15 21.09 19.03
C GLU A 8 -16.53 20.62 17.70
N ASP A 9 -15.51 21.34 17.27
CA ASP A 9 -14.63 20.91 16.20
C ASP A 9 -13.96 19.66 16.77
N TRP A 10 -14.50 18.48 16.44
CA TRP A 10 -13.90 17.20 16.78
C TRP A 10 -12.59 17.14 16.02
N VAL A 11 -11.54 17.69 16.64
CA VAL A 11 -10.20 17.68 16.10
C VAL A 11 -9.83 16.22 15.96
N HIS A 12 -9.76 15.79 14.71
CA HIS A 12 -9.30 14.47 14.36
C HIS A 12 -7.82 14.38 14.73
N GLU A 13 -7.54 13.80 15.88
CA GLU A 13 -6.17 13.53 16.33
C GLU A 13 -5.76 12.17 15.77
N PRO A 14 -4.81 12.11 14.81
CA PRO A 14 -4.28 10.82 14.37
C PRO A 14 -3.50 10.16 15.52
N CYS A 15 -3.33 8.83 15.45
CA CYS A 15 -2.45 8.11 16.35
C CYS A 15 -2.83 8.20 17.83
N VAL A 16 -4.11 8.10 18.20
CA VAL A 16 -4.56 8.28 19.60
C VAL A 16 -3.89 7.28 20.55
N ASP A 17 -3.70 6.04 20.10
CA ASP A 17 -3.19 4.92 20.91
C ASP A 17 -1.96 4.24 20.26
N TRP A 18 -1.14 4.97 19.51
CA TRP A 18 -0.05 4.37 18.73
C TRP A 18 1.05 3.74 19.58
N GLU A 19 1.37 4.30 20.76
CA GLU A 19 2.44 3.77 21.63
C GLU A 19 2.07 2.40 22.20
N THR A 20 0.84 2.26 22.70
CA THR A 20 0.33 0.97 23.22
C THR A 20 0.15 -0.03 22.09
N THR A 21 -0.33 0.43 20.93
CA THR A 21 -0.44 -0.37 19.70
C THR A 21 0.93 -0.89 19.24
N ALA A 22 1.97 -0.05 19.28
CA ALA A 22 3.32 -0.42 18.87
C ALA A 22 3.90 -1.50 19.78
N VAL A 23 3.74 -1.37 21.09
CA VAL A 23 4.19 -2.39 22.05
C VAL A 23 3.45 -3.71 21.83
N ALA A 24 2.12 -3.68 21.73
CA ALA A 24 1.33 -4.89 21.49
C ALA A 24 1.68 -5.54 20.14
N TYR A 25 1.93 -4.74 19.10
CA TYR A 25 2.38 -5.24 17.81
C TYR A 25 3.75 -5.92 17.92
N ASP A 26 4.73 -5.29 18.57
CA ASP A 26 6.08 -5.85 18.68
C ASP A 26 6.08 -7.16 19.49
N GLU A 27 5.29 -7.23 20.57
CA GLU A 27 5.11 -8.45 21.38
C GLU A 27 4.45 -9.59 20.58
N ALA A 28 3.45 -9.26 19.75
CA ALA A 28 2.75 -10.23 18.92
C ALA A 28 3.64 -10.67 17.74
N TYR A 29 4.25 -9.73 17.03
CA TYR A 29 5.12 -10.02 15.89
C TYR A 29 6.38 -10.80 16.31
N ALA A 30 6.87 -10.63 17.54
CA ALA A 30 7.97 -11.44 18.07
C ALA A 30 7.62 -12.94 18.21
N GLN A 31 6.33 -13.27 18.37
CA GLN A 31 5.85 -14.66 18.42
C GLN A 31 5.53 -15.22 17.03
N TRP A 32 5.38 -14.34 16.04
CA TRP A 32 5.13 -14.75 14.66
C TRP A 32 6.35 -15.43 14.04
N SER A 33 6.15 -16.63 13.54
CA SER A 33 7.12 -17.32 12.69
C SER A 33 6.37 -17.92 11.51
N PRO A 34 6.62 -17.46 10.27
CA PRO A 34 5.92 -17.99 9.11
C PRO A 34 6.33 -19.46 8.86
N PRO A 35 5.36 -20.36 8.64
CA PRO A 35 5.62 -21.74 8.28
C PRO A 35 5.99 -21.76 6.79
N PRO A 36 6.70 -22.80 6.33
CA PRO A 36 7.18 -22.82 4.96
C PRO A 36 6.02 -22.83 3.96
N CYS A 37 4.93 -23.57 4.22
CA CYS A 37 3.78 -23.63 3.34
C CYS A 37 2.47 -23.60 4.11
N TYR A 38 1.55 -22.72 3.69
CA TYR A 38 0.26 -22.57 4.34
C TYR A 38 -0.79 -22.02 3.38
N THR A 39 -2.05 -22.23 3.72
CA THR A 39 -3.19 -21.60 3.04
C THR A 39 -3.98 -20.79 4.03
N PHE A 40 -4.52 -19.67 3.59
CA PHE A 40 -5.43 -18.86 4.39
C PHE A 40 -6.49 -18.22 3.50
N SER A 41 -7.55 -17.75 4.13
CA SER A 41 -8.58 -16.93 3.49
C SER A 41 -8.72 -15.63 4.25
N PHE A 42 -9.09 -14.55 3.57
CA PHE A 42 -9.44 -13.31 4.24
C PHE A 42 -10.61 -12.60 3.58
N THR A 43 -11.33 -11.82 4.36
CA THR A 43 -12.46 -10.99 3.91
C THR A 43 -12.24 -9.55 4.34
N PHE A 44 -12.63 -8.60 3.49
CA PHE A 44 -12.79 -7.21 3.89
C PHE A 44 -14.15 -7.03 4.57
N VAL A 45 -14.14 -6.48 5.79
CA VAL A 45 -15.32 -6.28 6.64
C VAL A 45 -15.78 -4.83 6.53
N GLY A 46 -16.46 -4.50 5.43
CA GLY A 46 -17.04 -3.18 5.21
C GLY A 46 -18.57 -3.18 5.26
N LEU A 47 -19.18 -2.13 4.68
CA LEU A 47 -20.63 -2.07 4.46
C LEU A 47 -21.15 -3.22 3.57
N VAL A 48 -20.32 -3.67 2.63
CA VAL A 48 -20.62 -4.79 1.74
C VAL A 48 -19.65 -5.91 2.10
N MET A 49 -20.20 -7.04 2.52
CA MET A 49 -19.41 -8.26 2.71
C MET A 49 -18.99 -8.80 1.36
N GLU A 50 -17.68 -8.90 1.16
CA GLU A 50 -17.07 -9.50 -0.03
C GLU A 50 -16.85 -11.00 0.17
N PRO A 51 -16.81 -11.79 -0.93
CA PRO A 51 -16.43 -13.19 -0.83
C PRO A 51 -14.99 -13.32 -0.28
N PRO A 52 -14.68 -14.42 0.45
CA PRO A 52 -13.32 -14.68 0.93
C PRO A 52 -12.31 -14.79 -0.22
N ASN A 53 -11.19 -14.10 -0.05
CA ASN A 53 -10.02 -14.22 -0.92
C ASN A 53 -9.13 -15.33 -0.36
N ASN A 54 -8.93 -16.38 -1.13
CA ASN A 54 -8.07 -17.50 -0.75
C ASN A 54 -6.65 -17.27 -1.25
N ARG A 55 -5.67 -17.55 -0.39
CA ARG A 55 -4.25 -17.45 -0.67
C ARG A 55 -3.55 -18.73 -0.28
N THR A 56 -2.56 -19.10 -1.07
CA THR A 56 -1.64 -20.21 -0.81
C THR A 56 -0.23 -19.67 -0.88
N VAL A 57 0.56 -19.95 0.15
CA VAL A 57 1.96 -19.55 0.25
C VAL A 57 2.80 -20.82 0.28
N LEU A 58 3.80 -20.90 -0.60
CA LEU A 58 4.76 -21.99 -0.68
C LEU A 58 6.17 -21.42 -0.55
N PHE A 59 6.95 -21.97 0.38
CA PHE A 59 8.31 -21.52 0.71
C PHE A 59 8.40 -20.00 0.94
N GLY A 60 7.42 -19.44 1.66
CA GLY A 60 7.35 -18.01 1.94
C GLY A 60 7.05 -17.12 0.73
N GLN A 61 6.58 -17.69 -0.38
CA GLN A 61 6.17 -16.95 -1.59
C GLN A 61 4.72 -17.29 -1.95
N PRO A 62 3.92 -16.34 -2.45
CA PRO A 62 2.58 -16.67 -2.92
C PRO A 62 2.65 -17.61 -4.11
N TYR A 63 1.87 -18.69 -4.05
CA TYR A 63 1.76 -19.68 -5.13
C TYR A 63 1.23 -19.06 -6.43
N SER A 64 0.27 -18.15 -6.30
CA SER A 64 -0.30 -17.38 -7.40
C SER A 64 -0.40 -15.92 -6.98
N TYR A 65 0.18 -15.03 -7.77
CA TYR A 65 -0.03 -13.60 -7.61
C TYR A 65 -1.39 -13.23 -8.16
N ASP A 66 -2.13 -12.47 -7.37
CA ASP A 66 -3.37 -11.84 -7.76
C ASP A 66 -3.09 -10.35 -8.00
N ASP A 67 -3.37 -9.86 -9.19
CA ASP A 67 -3.21 -8.45 -9.57
C ASP A 67 -4.51 -7.65 -9.38
N GLY A 68 -5.50 -8.24 -8.72
CA GLY A 68 -6.76 -7.62 -8.36
C GLY A 68 -6.65 -6.61 -7.21
N ARG A 69 -7.80 -6.30 -6.61
CA ARG A 69 -7.94 -5.27 -5.57
C ARG A 69 -7.02 -5.49 -4.37
N TYR A 70 -6.75 -6.75 -4.02
CA TYR A 70 -5.93 -7.14 -2.88
C TYR A 70 -4.55 -7.67 -3.31
N GLY A 71 -3.99 -7.07 -4.37
CA GLY A 71 -2.72 -7.51 -4.93
C GLY A 71 -1.51 -7.33 -4.00
N ASP A 72 -1.61 -6.41 -3.04
CA ASP A 72 -0.58 -6.18 -2.02
C ASP A 72 -0.73 -7.12 -0.81
N LEU A 73 -1.79 -7.93 -0.74
CA LEU A 73 -2.09 -8.85 0.37
C LEU A 73 -1.99 -10.30 -0.10
N GLN A 74 -0.76 -10.82 -0.15
CA GLN A 74 -0.44 -12.14 -0.69
C GLN A 74 -0.05 -13.15 0.39
N THR A 75 0.56 -12.67 1.48
CA THR A 75 1.08 -13.43 2.60
C THR A 75 0.53 -12.89 3.92
N LEU A 76 0.79 -13.57 5.04
CA LEU A 76 0.38 -13.08 6.36
C LEU A 76 1.32 -11.95 6.83
N ASP A 77 2.59 -11.98 6.39
CA ASP A 77 3.52 -10.86 6.59
C ASP A 77 3.01 -9.57 5.96
N ASP A 78 2.28 -9.63 4.86
CA ASP A 78 1.69 -8.43 4.24
C ASP A 78 0.64 -7.77 5.16
N PHE A 79 -0.12 -8.54 5.92
CA PHE A 79 -1.07 -7.99 6.90
C PHE A 79 -0.34 -7.37 8.09
N TRP A 80 0.71 -8.04 8.60
CA TRP A 80 1.59 -7.47 9.63
C TRP A 80 2.23 -6.15 9.18
N ASN A 81 2.70 -6.10 7.94
CA ASN A 81 3.33 -4.91 7.37
C ASN A 81 2.31 -3.79 7.14
N LEU A 82 1.12 -4.11 6.61
CA LEU A 82 0.04 -3.15 6.43
C LEU A 82 -0.35 -2.51 7.77
N TYR A 83 -0.54 -3.32 8.81
CA TYR A 83 -0.88 -2.81 10.14
C TYR A 83 0.21 -1.88 10.67
N LYS A 84 1.48 -2.29 10.57
CA LYS A 84 2.61 -1.46 10.99
C LYS A 84 2.69 -0.15 10.23
N GLU A 85 2.49 -0.19 8.92
CA GLU A 85 2.52 1.00 8.05
C GLU A 85 1.41 1.99 8.44
N LYS A 86 0.17 1.50 8.66
CA LYS A 86 -0.97 2.38 8.92
C LYS A 86 -1.08 2.85 10.37
N CYS A 87 -0.65 2.04 11.33
CA CYS A 87 -0.92 2.28 12.75
C CYS A 87 0.27 2.76 13.57
N ILE A 88 1.50 2.51 13.09
CA ILE A 88 2.72 2.72 13.88
C ILE A 88 3.68 3.65 13.14
N GLN A 89 3.95 3.37 11.86
CA GLN A 89 4.84 4.21 11.07
C GLN A 89 4.21 5.57 10.78
N GLY A 90 4.96 6.65 11.02
CA GLY A 90 4.49 8.02 10.82
C GLY A 90 3.87 8.67 12.06
N CYS A 91 3.43 7.87 13.04
CA CYS A 91 2.90 8.38 14.29
C CYS A 91 4.00 9.08 15.14
N PRO A 92 3.67 10.14 15.89
CA PRO A 92 2.33 10.72 16.09
C PRO A 92 1.90 11.76 15.04
N THR A 93 2.63 11.90 13.93
CA THR A 93 2.37 12.98 12.96
C THR A 93 1.30 12.60 11.94
N GLU A 94 1.36 11.36 11.46
CA GLU A 94 0.47 10.82 10.43
C GLU A 94 0.24 9.33 10.69
N GLY A 95 -0.97 8.85 10.43
CA GLY A 95 -1.36 7.46 10.67
C GLY A 95 -2.86 7.32 10.84
N ALA A 96 -3.30 6.09 11.08
CA ALA A 96 -4.66 5.80 11.49
C ALA A 96 -4.96 6.48 12.84
N ASN A 97 -6.20 6.90 13.03
CA ASN A 97 -6.67 7.46 14.29
C ASN A 97 -6.70 6.41 15.40
N SER A 98 -7.26 5.24 15.10
CA SER A 98 -7.29 4.12 16.02
C SER A 98 -7.04 2.82 15.28
N CYS A 99 -6.40 1.88 15.98
CA CYS A 99 -6.12 0.56 15.45
C CYS A 99 -6.34 -0.51 16.50
N SER A 100 -6.77 -1.68 16.06
CA SER A 100 -6.85 -2.88 16.89
C SER A 100 -6.54 -4.12 16.05
N MET A 101 -5.92 -5.10 16.70
CA MET A 101 -5.55 -6.36 16.07
C MET A 101 -5.85 -7.49 17.05
N GLU A 102 -6.58 -8.48 16.58
CA GLU A 102 -6.75 -9.75 17.27
C GLU A 102 -5.78 -10.75 16.66
N VAL A 103 -5.19 -11.58 17.52
CA VAL A 103 -4.26 -12.64 17.13
C VAL A 103 -4.78 -13.99 17.61
N ASN A 104 -4.49 -15.03 16.85
CA ASN A 104 -4.67 -16.40 17.29
C ASN A 104 -3.45 -16.83 18.11
N ASP A 105 -3.67 -17.43 19.28
CA ASP A 105 -2.63 -18.02 20.13
C ASP A 105 -2.71 -19.56 20.23
N ASP A 106 -3.75 -20.18 19.63
CA ASP A 106 -4.00 -21.63 19.66
C ASP A 106 -3.18 -22.39 18.59
N GLY A 107 -1.86 -22.27 18.68
CA GLY A 107 -0.88 -23.09 17.95
C GLY A 107 -0.17 -22.36 16.81
N PHE A 108 -0.91 -21.71 15.92
CA PHE A 108 -0.32 -20.90 14.85
C PHE A 108 -0.55 -19.41 15.14
N PHE A 109 0.53 -18.69 15.50
CA PHE A 109 0.40 -17.32 15.96
C PHE A 109 0.21 -16.35 14.79
N HIS A 110 -1.00 -15.92 14.46
CA HIS A 110 -1.24 -15.04 13.30
C HIS A 110 -2.35 -14.03 13.58
N PRO A 111 -2.44 -12.91 12.83
CA PRO A 111 -3.57 -12.00 12.93
C PRO A 111 -4.86 -12.71 12.50
N THR A 112 -5.94 -12.57 13.26
CA THR A 112 -7.28 -13.09 12.95
C THR A 112 -8.21 -11.96 12.53
N TYR A 113 -8.02 -10.77 13.10
CA TYR A 113 -8.77 -9.57 12.76
C TYR A 113 -7.88 -8.34 12.85
N LEU A 114 -7.99 -7.46 11.86
CA LEU A 114 -7.33 -6.16 11.84
C LEU A 114 -8.41 -5.10 11.65
N SER A 115 -8.40 -4.06 12.48
CA SER A 115 -9.20 -2.85 12.32
C SER A 115 -8.29 -1.63 12.37
N MET A 116 -8.36 -0.80 11.34
CA MET A 116 -7.56 0.43 11.20
C MET A 116 -8.50 1.54 10.75
N ASP A 117 -8.86 2.44 11.66
CA ASP A 117 -9.71 3.60 11.40
C ASP A 117 -8.82 4.78 10.98
N LEU A 118 -8.86 5.16 9.70
CA LEU A 118 -8.01 6.23 9.18
C LEU A 118 -8.56 7.62 9.52
N ASP A 119 -9.89 7.76 9.53
CA ASP A 119 -10.56 9.01 9.88
C ASP A 119 -11.84 8.72 10.68
N SER A 120 -11.80 8.98 11.99
CA SER A 120 -12.92 8.79 12.92
C SER A 120 -14.18 9.56 12.56
N ARG A 121 -14.11 10.52 11.63
CA ARG A 121 -15.28 11.24 11.10
C ARG A 121 -15.97 10.50 9.97
N TYR A 122 -15.30 9.53 9.33
CA TYR A 122 -15.80 8.79 8.18
C TYR A 122 -15.81 7.28 8.47
N ILE A 123 -17.00 6.75 8.80
CA ILE A 123 -17.23 5.31 9.06
C ILE A 123 -16.80 4.42 7.86
N HIS A 124 -16.63 4.99 6.67
CA HIS A 124 -16.26 4.26 5.46
C HIS A 124 -14.74 4.19 5.20
N ASP A 125 -13.92 4.95 5.94
CA ASP A 125 -12.47 4.99 5.78
C ASP A 125 -11.77 4.10 6.82
N ALA A 126 -12.38 2.96 7.14
CA ALA A 126 -11.78 1.94 7.98
C ALA A 126 -11.35 0.73 7.14
N TYR A 127 -10.12 0.28 7.35
CA TYR A 127 -9.66 -1.01 6.87
C TYR A 127 -9.96 -2.07 7.91
N ASN A 128 -10.92 -2.93 7.62
CA ASN A 128 -11.23 -4.07 8.47
C ASN A 128 -10.99 -5.36 7.70
N TYR A 129 -10.11 -6.21 8.18
CA TYR A 129 -9.82 -7.51 7.58
C TYR A 129 -10.07 -8.62 8.59
N ARG A 130 -10.76 -9.68 8.17
CA ARG A 130 -10.90 -10.91 8.94
C ARG A 130 -10.18 -12.03 8.20
N ILE A 131 -9.23 -12.67 8.89
CA ILE A 131 -8.40 -13.76 8.38
C ILE A 131 -8.88 -15.07 9.00
N GLU A 132 -9.16 -16.05 8.16
CA GLU A 132 -9.79 -17.31 8.54
C GLU A 132 -9.17 -18.50 7.79
N HIS A 133 -9.46 -19.71 8.26
CA HIS A 133 -9.05 -20.96 7.64
C HIS A 133 -7.53 -21.09 7.44
N VAL A 134 -6.75 -20.49 8.34
CA VAL A 134 -5.30 -20.59 8.32
C VAL A 134 -4.90 -22.01 8.68
N ARG A 135 -4.16 -22.67 7.79
CA ARG A 135 -3.68 -24.04 8.01
C ARG A 135 -2.36 -24.25 7.30
N GLU A 136 -1.47 -24.98 7.95
CA GLU A 136 -0.26 -25.50 7.34
C GLU A 136 -0.63 -26.57 6.31
N VAL A 137 0.09 -26.59 5.19
CA VAL A 137 -0.07 -27.60 4.14
C VAL A 137 1.28 -28.18 3.79
N ASP A 138 1.30 -29.44 3.35
CA ASP A 138 2.54 -30.02 2.88
C ASP A 138 3.09 -29.22 1.70
N CYS A 139 4.38 -28.89 1.78
CA CYS A 139 5.14 -28.30 0.69
C CYS A 139 5.40 -29.33 -0.42
N LEU A 140 4.35 -29.95 -0.96
CA LEU A 140 4.47 -30.83 -2.10
C LEU A 140 4.71 -29.94 -3.32
N VAL A 141 5.96 -29.93 -3.76
CA VAL A 141 6.32 -29.52 -5.12
C VAL A 141 5.63 -30.51 -6.04
N THR A 142 4.41 -30.22 -6.48
CA THR A 142 3.92 -30.82 -7.72
C THR A 142 4.84 -30.32 -8.81
N GLU A 143 5.82 -31.15 -9.18
CA GLU A 143 6.59 -30.98 -10.39
C GLU A 143 5.61 -30.87 -11.57
N GLY A 144 5.44 -29.66 -12.09
CA GLY A 144 4.73 -29.43 -13.34
C GLY A 144 4.49 -27.95 -13.65
N PRO A 145 4.86 -27.52 -14.87
CA PRO A 145 6.23 -27.33 -15.31
C PRO A 145 6.77 -25.94 -14.92
N LEU A 146 8.04 -25.90 -14.54
CA LEU A 146 8.88 -24.73 -14.66
C LEU A 146 8.80 -24.20 -16.11
N LEU A 147 8.07 -23.11 -16.33
CA LEU A 147 8.27 -22.22 -17.48
C LEU A 147 8.13 -20.77 -17.02
N ILE A 148 9.06 -20.34 -16.18
CA ILE A 148 9.50 -18.94 -16.17
C ILE A 148 11.04 -18.95 -16.28
N GLU A 149 11.53 -19.56 -17.36
CA GLU A 149 12.70 -18.98 -18.02
C GLU A 149 12.18 -17.90 -18.98
N ASP A 150 12.87 -16.76 -19.02
CA ASP A 150 12.72 -15.67 -19.99
C ASP A 150 11.74 -14.51 -19.69
N ALA A 151 11.96 -13.79 -18.59
CA ALA A 151 11.50 -12.39 -18.45
C ALA A 151 12.60 -11.39 -18.08
N GLN A 152 13.88 -11.68 -18.37
CA GLN A 152 14.99 -10.73 -18.15
C GLN A 152 15.64 -10.16 -19.43
N GLU A 153 15.13 -10.43 -20.63
CA GLU A 153 15.73 -9.89 -21.87
C GLU A 153 14.78 -9.03 -22.73
N LYS A 154 14.15 -7.99 -22.17
CA LYS A 154 13.54 -6.90 -22.98
C LYS A 154 13.76 -5.47 -22.46
N LYS A 155 14.73 -5.23 -21.56
CA LYS A 155 15.07 -3.86 -21.10
C LYS A 155 16.33 -3.24 -21.74
N LYS A 156 17.05 -3.91 -22.66
CA LYS A 156 18.23 -3.32 -23.33
C LYS A 156 18.00 -2.72 -24.73
N ASP A 157 16.88 -2.96 -25.41
CA ASP A 157 16.66 -2.40 -26.77
C ASP A 157 15.81 -1.12 -26.86
N LYS A 158 15.23 -0.63 -25.76
CA LYS A 158 14.54 0.67 -25.74
C LYS A 158 15.43 1.88 -25.42
N GLN A 159 16.74 1.68 -25.24
CA GLN A 159 17.69 2.78 -24.98
C GLN A 159 18.56 3.19 -26.18
N LYS A 160 18.44 2.53 -27.34
CA LYS A 160 19.22 2.87 -28.54
C LYS A 160 18.47 3.69 -29.62
N THR A 161 17.18 4.01 -29.44
CA THR A 161 16.39 4.83 -30.40
C THR A 161 15.99 6.23 -29.90
N LYS A 162 16.56 6.71 -28.79
CA LYS A 162 16.42 8.13 -28.36
C LYS A 162 17.68 8.98 -28.50
N LYS A 163 18.79 8.44 -29.05
CA LYS A 163 20.04 9.20 -29.24
C LYS A 163 20.25 9.81 -30.64
N ASP A 164 19.37 9.53 -31.60
CA ASP A 164 19.44 10.10 -32.97
C ASP A 164 18.37 11.15 -33.33
N LYS A 165 17.51 11.52 -32.38
CA LYS A 165 16.54 12.64 -32.57
C LYS A 165 17.02 13.98 -31.99
N LYS A 166 18.30 14.09 -31.61
CA LYS A 166 18.92 15.35 -31.12
C LYS A 166 19.93 15.97 -32.12
N LYS A 167 19.93 15.53 -33.38
CA LYS A 167 20.88 15.99 -34.41
C LYS A 167 20.26 16.22 -35.80
N SER A 168 19.02 16.71 -35.89
CA SER A 168 18.50 17.21 -37.18
C SER A 168 17.39 18.25 -37.00
N LYS A 169 17.77 19.44 -36.53
CA LYS A 169 17.05 20.69 -36.75
C LYS A 169 18.04 21.86 -36.65
N LYS A 170 19.13 21.74 -37.41
CA LYS A 170 20.08 22.81 -37.67
C LYS A 170 19.98 23.11 -39.17
N GLY A 171 19.45 24.28 -39.51
CA GLY A 171 19.65 24.90 -40.82
C GLY A 171 18.47 24.87 -41.79
N LYS A 172 17.71 25.97 -41.79
CA LYS A 172 17.41 26.78 -42.99
C LYS A 172 16.78 28.09 -42.47
N LYS A 173 17.52 29.20 -42.53
CA LYS A 173 17.44 30.25 -43.59
C LYS A 173 16.00 30.79 -43.64
N ASN A 174 15.74 32.09 -43.55
CA ASN A 174 16.50 33.22 -44.07
C ASN A 174 15.71 34.51 -43.75
N LYS A 175 16.41 35.66 -43.72
CA LYS A 175 15.92 37.01 -44.14
C LYS A 175 14.69 37.56 -43.37
N LYS A 176 14.61 38.83 -42.99
CA LYS A 176 15.11 40.07 -43.59
C LYS A 176 14.59 41.20 -42.68
N THR A 177 15.38 42.26 -42.47
CA THR A 177 14.99 43.72 -42.46
C THR A 177 13.87 44.16 -41.49
N ASN A 178 13.86 45.32 -40.84
CA ASN A 178 14.59 46.57 -41.01
C ASN A 178 14.24 47.47 -39.80
N LYS A 179 15.19 48.34 -39.42
CA LYS A 179 15.01 49.77 -39.06
C LYS A 179 13.81 50.23 -38.21
N GLY A 180 14.16 50.97 -37.15
CA GLY A 180 13.36 52.04 -36.55
C GLY A 180 13.52 52.02 -35.03
N LYS A 181 14.59 52.55 -34.43
CA LYS A 181 14.99 53.96 -34.35
C LYS A 181 13.89 54.86 -33.77
N LEU A 182 14.26 55.49 -32.64
CA LEU A 182 13.96 56.87 -32.22
C LEU A 182 12.95 57.10 -31.07
N LEU A 183 13.54 57.47 -29.91
CA LEU A 183 13.20 58.57 -28.98
C LEU A 183 11.74 59.01 -28.77
N ARG A 184 11.36 59.17 -27.49
CA ARG A 184 11.15 60.44 -26.72
C ARG A 184 10.57 60.06 -25.34
N LYS A 185 11.19 60.39 -24.19
CA LYS A 185 11.23 61.67 -23.44
C LYS A 185 9.84 62.25 -23.04
N ARG A 186 9.61 62.25 -21.71
CA ARG A 186 9.14 63.33 -20.79
C ARG A 186 7.77 64.03 -21.00
N GLY A 187 7.11 64.27 -19.84
CA GLY A 187 6.11 65.30 -19.55
C GLY A 187 4.68 64.85 -19.87
N ASP A 188 3.68 64.93 -19.00
CA ASP A 188 3.43 65.77 -17.81
C ASP A 188 2.90 64.94 -16.63
#